data_AF-A0A2V7S533-F1
#
_entry.id   AF-A0A2V7S533-F1
#
_cell.length_a   1.000
_cell.length_b   1.000
_cell.length_c   1.000
_cell.angle_alpha   90.00
_cell.angle_beta   90.00
_cell.angle_gamma   90.00
#
_symmetry.space_group_name_H-M   'P 1'
#
loop_
_entity.id
_entity.type
_entity.pdbx_description
1 polymer ?
#
loop_
_entity_poly.entity_id
_entity_poly.type
_entity_poly.pdbx_seq_one_letter_code
_entity_poly.pdbx_strand_id
1 'polypeptide(L)'
;MPWRVIAHGDQVWHVAALAERPANTEAWQLVLSFRPAGPTPERPGRSFWAPYPLEATSKSSLFIQAEHIPDAVLSRLLAERLA
;
A
#
# COMPACT_ATOMS: atom_id res chain seq x y z
N MET A 1 -3.06 12.94 -3.65
CA MET A 1 -3.62 12.02 -4.67
C MET A 1 -3.25 10.60 -4.28
N PRO A 2 -4.16 9.62 -4.46
CA PRO A 2 -3.79 8.21 -4.28
C PRO A 2 -2.74 7.81 -5.31
N TRP A 3 -1.78 6.98 -4.90
CA TRP A 3 -0.74 6.46 -5.78
C TRP A 3 -1.31 5.40 -6.72
N ARG A 4 -2.14 4.50 -6.16
CA ARG A 4 -2.93 3.52 -6.90
C ARG A 4 -4.37 3.51 -6.36
N VAL A 5 -5.30 3.13 -7.21
CA VAL A 5 -6.72 2.93 -6.84
C VAL A 5 -7.09 1.52 -7.25
N ILE A 6 -7.54 0.71 -6.30
CA ILE A 6 -7.89 -0.69 -6.51
C ILE A 6 -9.32 -0.95 -6.04
N ALA A 7 -10.03 -1.84 -6.73
CA ALA A 7 -11.34 -2.30 -6.32
C ALA A 7 -11.21 -3.66 -5.61
N HIS A 8 -11.88 -3.83 -4.47
CA HIS A 8 -11.94 -5.09 -3.74
C HIS A 8 -13.35 -5.30 -3.19
N GLY A 9 -14.07 -6.28 -3.76
CA GLY A 9 -15.51 -6.44 -3.54
C GLY A 9 -16.26 -5.20 -4.04
N ASP A 10 -17.20 -4.70 -3.24
CA ASP A 10 -17.99 -3.50 -3.57
C ASP A 10 -17.35 -2.18 -3.10
N GLN A 11 -16.06 -2.22 -2.71
CA GLN A 11 -15.37 -1.07 -2.16
C GLN A 11 -14.14 -0.69 -2.97
N VAL A 12 -14.00 0.61 -3.23
CA VAL A 12 -12.80 1.21 -3.83
C VAL A 12 -11.83 1.59 -2.72
N TRP A 13 -10.56 1.23 -2.92
CA TRP A 13 -9.47 1.48 -2.00
C TRP A 13 -8.42 2.36 -2.65
N HIS A 14 -8.03 3.40 -1.93
CA HIS A 14 -6.91 4.26 -2.24
C HIS A 14 -5.66 3.70 -1.58
N VAL A 15 -4.64 3.44 -2.39
CA VAL A 15 -3.33 3.00 -1.94
C VAL A 15 -2.35 4.17 -2.07
N ALA A 16 -1.58 4.41 -1.02
CA ALA A 16 -0.46 5.34 -1.04
C ALA A 16 0.85 4.57 -0.77
N ALA A 17 1.87 4.84 -1.57
CA ALA A 17 3.23 4.37 -1.32
C ALA A 17 3.98 5.40 -0.47
N LEU A 18 4.61 4.93 0.60
CA LEU A 18 5.47 5.73 1.46
C LEU A 18 6.83 5.05 1.57
N ALA A 19 7.87 5.88 1.61
CA ALA A 19 9.22 5.43 1.90
C ALA A 19 9.49 5.69 3.37
N GLU A 20 9.63 4.63 4.16
CA GLU A 20 10.08 4.72 5.54
C GLU A 20 11.53 4.26 5.64
N ARG A 21 12.29 4.84 6.57
CA ARG A 21 13.64 4.40 6.87
C ARG A 21 13.67 3.95 8.33
N PRO A 22 13.68 2.63 8.60
CA PRO A 22 13.74 2.12 9.96
C PRO A 22 15.01 2.62 10.69
N ALA A 23 14.94 2.69 12.02
CA ALA A 23 16.12 3.02 12.81
C ALA A 23 17.19 1.94 12.61
N ASN A 24 18.46 2.36 12.55
CA ASN A 24 19.63 1.49 12.37
C ASN A 24 19.75 0.77 11.01
N THR A 25 19.06 1.23 9.96
CA THR A 25 19.29 0.77 8.59
C THR A 25 19.57 1.92 7.63
N GLU A 26 20.40 1.66 6.61
CA GLU A 26 20.64 2.57 5.49
C GLU A 26 19.62 2.40 4.36
N ALA A 27 18.84 1.32 4.39
CA ALA A 27 17.83 1.03 3.39
C ALA A 27 16.51 1.77 3.67
N TRP A 28 15.90 2.26 2.60
CA TRP A 28 14.51 2.69 2.57
C TRP A 28 13.63 1.48 2.35
N GLN A 29 12.55 1.38 3.12
CA GLN A 29 11.54 0.35 3.01
C GLN A 29 10.23 0.94 2.49
N LEU A 30 9.56 0.19 1.60
CA LEU A 30 8.24 0.58 1.11
C LEU A 30 7.16 0.22 2.12
N VAL A 31 6.35 1.21 2.48
CA VAL A 31 5.14 1.03 3.28
C VAL A 31 3.93 1.46 2.47
N LEU A 32 2.91 0.61 2.44
CA LEU A 32 1.67 0.83 1.72
C LEU A 32 0.58 1.23 2.69
N SER A 33 -0.07 2.36 2.47
CA SER A 33 -1.26 2.78 3.21
C SER A 33 -2.50 2.48 2.38
N PHE A 34 -3.40 1.67 2.94
CA PHE A 34 -4.69 1.34 2.34
C PHE A 34 -5.79 2.12 3.05
N ARG A 35 -6.55 2.89 2.29
CA ARG A 35 -7.68 3.68 2.80
C ARG A 35 -8.90 3.43 1.94
N PRO A 36 -10.07 3.15 2.53
CA PRO A 36 -11.28 3.08 1.73
C PRO A 36 -11.63 4.47 1.18
N ALA A 37 -12.16 4.52 -0.04
CA ALA A 37 -12.58 5.76 -0.69
C ALA A 37 -13.86 6.35 -0.07
N GLY A 38 -14.66 5.52 0.61
CA GLY A 38 -15.87 5.95 1.29
C GLY A 38 -16.37 4.92 2.30
N PRO A 39 -17.26 5.33 3.22
CA PRO A 39 -17.91 4.42 4.14
C PRO A 39 -18.90 3.52 3.38
N THR A 40 -18.71 2.21 3.45
CA THR A 40 -19.71 1.22 3.03
C THR A 40 -20.55 0.80 4.25
N PRO A 41 -21.88 0.67 4.12
CA PRO A 41 -22.76 0.29 5.23
C PRO A 41 -22.38 -1.04 5.89
N GLU A 42 -21.81 -1.96 5.11
CA GLU A 42 -21.54 -3.34 5.52
C GLU A 42 -20.16 -3.54 6.15
N ARG A 43 -19.21 -2.63 5.86
CA ARG A 43 -17.85 -2.66 6.42
C ARG A 43 -17.35 -1.23 6.62
N PRO A 44 -17.19 -0.77 7.87
CA PRO A 44 -16.38 0.40 8.13
C PRO A 44 -14.94 0.04 7.76
N GLY A 45 -14.54 0.32 6.52
CA GLY A 45 -13.19 0.03 6.03
C GLY A 45 -12.19 0.69 6.96
N ARG A 46 -11.46 -0.10 7.74
CA ARG A 46 -10.41 0.45 8.60
C ARG A 46 -9.21 0.74 7.72
N SER A 47 -8.72 1.97 7.77
CA SER A 47 -7.43 2.27 7.15
C SER A 47 -6.32 1.52 7.86
N PHE A 48 -5.38 0.97 7.10
CA PHE A 48 -4.24 0.27 7.66
C PHE A 48 -2.98 0.54 6.85
N TRP A 49 -1.86 0.23 7.48
CA TRP A 49 -0.53 0.37 6.91
C TRP A 49 0.08 -1.02 6.86
N ALA A 50 0.71 -1.35 5.75
CA ALA A 50 1.34 -2.64 5.54
C ALA A 50 2.76 -2.43 5.02
N PRO A 51 3.79 -2.92 5.71
CA PRO A 51 5.13 -2.97 5.14
C PRO A 51 5.12 -3.91 3.94
N TYR A 52 5.74 -3.47 2.85
CA TYR A 52 5.93 -4.27 1.65
C TYR A 52 7.40 -4.69 1.58
N PRO A 53 7.74 -5.93 1.21
CA PRO A 53 9.11 -6.43 1.19
C PRO A 53 9.90 -5.90 -0.02
N LEU A 54 9.95 -4.57 -0.15
CA LEU A 54 10.72 -3.84 -1.13
C LEU A 54 11.59 -2.83 -0.40
N GLU A 55 12.88 -2.94 -0.62
CA GLU A 55 13.88 -2.08 -0.01
C GLU A 55 14.82 -1.51 -1.08
N ALA A 56 15.27 -0.28 -0.89
CA ALA A 56 16.23 0.36 -1.77
C ALA A 56 17.16 1.29 -0.99
N THR A 57 18.40 1.43 -1.45
CA THR A 57 19.37 2.37 -0.86
C THR A 57 19.05 3.84 -1.15
N SER A 58 18.12 4.11 -2.06
CA SER A 58 17.64 5.46 -2.36
C SER A 58 16.10 5.52 -2.42
N LYS A 59 15.53 6.63 -1.95
CA LYS A 59 14.09 6.89 -1.99
C LYS A 59 13.54 6.88 -3.42
N SER A 60 14.27 7.43 -4.37
CA SER A 60 13.86 7.47 -5.78
C SER A 60 13.82 6.07 -6.40
N SER A 61 14.83 5.25 -6.14
CA SER A 61 14.87 3.84 -6.59
C SER A 61 13.72 3.05 -6.00
N LEU A 62 13.36 3.28 -4.73
CA LEU A 62 12.22 2.65 -4.09
C LEU A 62 10.91 2.93 -4.83
N PHE A 63 10.65 4.20 -5.18
CA PHE A 63 9.43 4.56 -5.90
C PHE A 63 9.41 4.03 -7.33
N ILE A 64 10.54 4.06 -8.04
CA ILE A 64 10.63 3.47 -9.39
C ILE A 64 10.29 1.98 -9.33
N GLN A 65 10.84 1.25 -8.37
CA GLN A 65 10.52 -0.16 -8.18
C GLN A 65 9.06 -0.37 -7.74
N ALA A 66 8.52 0.53 -6.91
CA ALA A 66 7.13 0.47 -6.51
C ALA A 66 6.18 0.59 -7.71
N GLU A 67 6.49 1.40 -8.73
CA GLU A 67 5.66 1.53 -9.94
C GLU A 67 5.46 0.19 -10.67
N HIS A 68 6.43 -0.73 -10.56
CA HIS A 68 6.35 -2.06 -11.16
C HIS A 68 5.50 -3.04 -10.36
N ILE A 69 5.00 -2.67 -9.18
CA ILE A 69 4.11 -3.53 -8.39
C ILE A 69 2.75 -3.65 -9.11
N PRO A 70 2.33 -4.86 -9.51
CA PRO A 70 1.05 -5.04 -10.18
C PRO A 70 -0.12 -4.83 -9.23
N ASP A 71 -1.21 -4.26 -9.73
CA ASP A 71 -2.44 -4.05 -8.96
C ASP A 71 -3.00 -5.37 -8.36
N ALA A 72 -2.83 -6.49 -9.06
CA ALA A 72 -3.23 -7.82 -8.56
C ALA A 72 -2.51 -8.19 -7.25
N VAL A 73 -1.25 -7.78 -7.07
CA VAL A 73 -0.49 -8.01 -5.83
C VAL A 73 -1.03 -7.13 -4.71
N LEU A 74 -1.36 -5.86 -5.01
CA LEU A 74 -1.96 -4.95 -4.05
C LEU A 74 -3.34 -5.42 -3.59
N SER A 75 -4.18 -5.90 -4.52
CA SER A 75 -5.49 -6.47 -4.20
C SER A 75 -5.40 -7.73 -3.35
N ARG A 76 -4.42 -8.59 -3.60
CA ARG A 76 -4.17 -9.77 -2.75
C ARG A 76 -3.75 -9.38 -1.34
N LEU A 77 -2.81 -8.45 -1.21
CA LEU A 77 -2.34 -7.97 0.09
C LEU A 77 -3.47 -7.30 0.88
N LEU A 78 -4.35 -6.57 0.19
CA LEU A 78 -5.56 -6.01 0.77
C LEU A 78 -6.51 -7.12 1.26
N ALA A 79 -6.77 -8.15 0.44
CA ALA A 79 -7.63 -9.27 0.81
C ALA A 79 -7.10 -10.02 2.05
N GLU A 80 -5.79 -10.29 2.11
CA GLU A 80 -5.14 -10.94 3.26
C GLU A 80 -5.25 -10.15 4.57
N ARG A 81 -5.40 -8.83 4.50
CA ARG A 81 -5.54 -7.95 5.68
C ARG A 81 -7.00 -7.72 6.09
N LEU A 82 -7.95 -8.01 5.19
CA LEU A 82 -9.39 -7.90 5.44
C LEU A 82 -10.04 -9.24 5.82
N ALA A 83 -9.34 -10.36 5.62
CA ALA A 83 -9.72 -11.69 6.09
C ALA A 83 -9.60 -11.79 7.61
#